data_AF-A0A7A6L3A3-F1
#
_entry.id   AF-A0A7A6L3A3-F1
#
_cell.length_a   1.000
_cell.length_b   1.000
_cell.length_c   1.000
_cell.angle_alpha   90.00
_cell.angle_beta   90.00
_cell.angle_gamma   90.00
#
_symmetry.space_group_name_H-M   'P 1'
#
loop_
_entity.id
_entity.type
_entity.pdbx_description
1 polymer ?
#
loop_
_entity_poly.entity_id
_entity_poly.type
_entity_poly.pdbx_seq_one_letter_code
_entity_poly.pdbx_strand_id
1 'polypeptide(L)' 'NPSDKPQAYYLDLAKDFEIPTGDVAQFSLKAVYGSNKTVPVEYKNATVITLQPLETLVFEAVPVN' A
#
# COMPACT_ATOMS: atom_id res chain seq x y z
N ASN A 1 -6.03 8.86 5.53
CA ASN A 1 -6.56 10.07 4.90
C ASN A 1 -7.01 11.05 5.97
N PRO A 2 -6.22 12.08 6.31
CA PRO A 2 -6.62 13.07 7.30
C PRO A 2 -7.63 14.10 6.77
N SER A 3 -7.93 14.11 5.46
CA SER A 3 -8.90 15.01 4.86
C SER A 3 -10.33 14.47 4.99
N ASP A 4 -11.27 15.42 4.94
CA ASP A 4 -12.71 15.21 4.78
C ASP A 4 -13.14 14.87 3.33
N LYS A 5 -12.19 14.72 2.40
CA LYS A 5 -12.44 14.38 0.98
C LYS A 5 -11.69 13.11 0.60
N PRO A 6 -12.16 12.34 -0.40
CA PRO A 6 -11.38 11.23 -0.95
C PRO A 6 -10.00 11.72 -1.45
N GLN A 7 -8.95 10.96 -1.17
CA GLN A 7 -7.58 11.28 -1.56
C GLN A 7 -6.91 10.10 -2.22
N ALA A 8 -6.21 10.38 -3.33
CA ALA A 8 -5.35 9.40 -3.99
C ALA A 8 -3.98 9.38 -3.29
N TYR A 9 -3.49 8.18 -3.01
CA TYR A 9 -2.18 7.93 -2.44
C TYR A 9 -1.40 7.04 -3.39
N TYR A 10 -0.17 7.45 -3.68
CA TYR A 10 0.77 6.63 -4.42
C TYR A 10 1.49 5.70 -3.43
N LEU A 11 1.17 4.42 -3.49
CA LEU A 11 1.77 3.38 -2.66
C LEU A 11 2.97 2.80 -3.43
N ASP A 12 4.17 3.06 -2.94
CA ASP A 12 5.42 2.57 -3.52
C ASP A 12 6.29 1.95 -2.42
N LEU A 13 5.96 0.70 -2.06
CA LEU A 13 6.60 0.00 -0.94
C LEU A 13 8.12 -0.18 -1.12
N ALA A 14 8.59 -0.32 -2.36
CA ALA A 14 10.03 -0.44 -2.61
C ALA A 14 10.75 0.86 -2.23
N LYS A 15 10.14 2.00 -2.58
CA LYS A 15 10.63 3.32 -2.18
C LYS A 15 10.45 3.57 -0.68
N ASP A 16 9.27 3.27 -0.14
CA ASP A 16 8.92 3.56 1.25
C ASP A 16 9.74 2.72 2.25
N PHE A 17 10.17 1.52 1.85
CA PHE A 17 11.08 0.66 2.62
C PHE A 17 12.55 0.80 2.23
N GLU A 18 12.88 1.74 1.33
CA GLU A 18 14.26 2.01 0.89
C GLU A 18 14.99 0.76 0.37
N ILE A 19 14.28 -0.09 -0.38
CA ILE A 19 14.86 -1.33 -0.94
C ILE A 19 15.93 -0.98 -1.97
N PRO A 20 17.14 -1.58 -1.90
CA PRO A 20 18.20 -1.33 -2.85
C PRO A 20 17.80 -1.62 -4.30
N THR A 21 18.30 -0.80 -5.22
CA THR A 21 18.04 -1.00 -6.66
C THR A 21 18.71 -2.29 -7.14
N GLY A 22 17.93 -3.18 -7.76
CA GLY A 22 18.38 -4.50 -8.23
C GLY A 22 17.81 -5.66 -7.43
N ASP A 23 17.26 -5.40 -6.24
CA ASP A 23 16.55 -6.40 -5.45
C ASP A 23 15.08 -6.47 -5.87
N VAL A 24 14.53 -7.69 -5.91
CA VAL A 24 13.12 -7.93 -6.20
C VAL A 24 12.30 -7.52 -4.98
N ALA A 25 11.52 -6.45 -5.12
CA ALA A 25 10.67 -5.92 -4.06
C ALA A 25 9.21 -6.38 -4.26
N GLN A 26 8.94 -7.68 -4.14
CA GLN A 26 7.58 -8.21 -4.14
C GLN A 26 7.07 -8.38 -2.72
N PHE A 27 5.85 -7.91 -2.46
CA PHE A 27 5.22 -7.97 -1.15
C PHE A 27 3.79 -8.49 -1.27
N SER A 28 3.39 -9.31 -0.30
CA SER A 28 1.99 -9.57 -0.01
C SER A 28 1.54 -8.58 1.05
N LEU A 29 0.31 -8.04 0.89
CA LEU A 29 -0.26 -7.08 1.83
C LEU A 29 -1.32 -7.77 2.67
N LYS A 30 -1.09 -7.85 3.98
CA LYS A 30 -2.05 -8.37 4.95
C LYS A 30 -2.69 -7.21 5.71
N ALA A 31 -4.00 -7.09 5.63
CA ALA A 31 -4.73 -6.06 6.37
C ALA A 31 -4.67 -6.35 7.88
N VAL A 32 -4.16 -5.39 8.65
CA VAL A 32 -4.20 -5.38 10.13
C VAL A 32 -5.41 -4.58 10.60
N TYR A 33 -5.71 -3.47 9.92
CA TYR A 33 -6.86 -2.63 10.23
C TYR A 33 -7.42 -1.97 8.96
N GLY A 34 -8.75 -1.92 8.88
CA GLY A 34 -9.46 -1.37 7.73
C GLY A 34 -9.40 -2.29 6.51
N SER A 35 -10.14 -1.93 5.47
CA SER A 35 -10.13 -2.63 4.19
C SER A 35 -10.52 -1.66 3.10
N ASN A 36 -9.85 -1.73 1.94
CA ASN A 36 -10.15 -0.86 0.82
C ASN A 36 -9.99 -1.64 -0.48
N LYS A 37 -11.03 -1.63 -1.32
CA LYS A 37 -11.09 -2.39 -2.58
C LYS A 37 -10.11 -1.90 -3.64
N THR A 38 -9.58 -0.69 -3.49
CA THR A 38 -8.56 -0.14 -4.39
C THR A 38 -7.16 -0.65 -4.06
N VAL A 39 -6.95 -1.23 -2.86
CA VAL A 39 -5.69 -1.88 -2.51
C VAL A 39 -5.65 -3.26 -3.18
N PRO A 40 -4.61 -3.58 -3.97
CA PRO A 40 -4.51 -4.87 -4.64
C PRO A 40 -4.23 -5.99 -3.63
N VAL A 41 -4.81 -7.17 -3.88
CA VAL A 41 -4.56 -8.38 -3.10
C VAL A 41 -3.11 -8.84 -3.24
N GLU A 42 -2.55 -8.72 -4.45
CA GLU A 42 -1.13 -8.97 -4.75
C GLU A 42 -0.46 -7.65 -5.14
N TYR A 43 0.49 -7.18 -4.33
CA TYR A 43 1.27 -6.00 -4.64
C TYR A 43 2.52 -6.40 -5.45
N LYS A 44 2.52 -6.09 -6.76
CA LYS A 44 3.62 -6.41 -7.66
C LYS A 44 4.48 -5.20 -8.01
N ASN A 45 3.86 -4.03 -8.10
CA ASN A 45 4.49 -2.76 -8.47
C ASN A 45 3.78 -1.63 -7.73
N ALA A 46 4.40 -0.44 -7.73
CA ALA A 46 3.79 0.76 -7.21
C ALA A 46 2.41 1.01 -7.83
N THR A 47 1.47 1.46 -7.01
CA THR A 47 0.06 1.60 -7.40
C THR A 47 -0.58 2.83 -6.76
N VAL A 48 -1.67 3.29 -7.35
CA VAL A 48 -2.49 4.36 -6.77
C VAL A 48 -3.67 3.72 -6.05
N ILE A 49 -3.84 4.07 -4.77
CA ILE A 49 -5.02 3.71 -3.98
C ILE A 49 -5.81 4.95 -3.63
N THR A 50 -7.13 4.83 -3.49
CA THR A 50 -7.99 5.95 -3.13
C THR A 50 -8.55 5.72 -1.73
N LEU A 51 -8.16 6.57 -0.79
CA LEU A 51 -8.68 6.53 0.58
C LEU A 51 -9.91 7.41 0.72
N GLN A 52 -10.95 6.90 1.37
CA GLN A 52 -12.15 7.67 1.71
C GLN A 52 -11.86 8.74 2.79
N PRO A 53 -12.74 9.75 2.97
CA PRO A 53 -12.59 10.74 4.04
C PRO A 53 -12.34 10.09 5.40
N LEU A 54 -11.31 10.57 6.12
CA LEU A 54 -10.94 10.07 7.45
C LEU A 54 -10.58 8.57 7.53
N GLU A 55 -10.41 7.90 6.38
CA GLU A 55 -10.09 6.47 6.33
C GLU A 55 -8.65 6.21 6.76
N THR A 56 -8.47 5.23 7.63
CA THR A 56 -7.16 4.72 8.05
C THR A 56 -7.07 3.26 7.67
N LEU A 57 -6.00 2.89 6.96
CA LEU A 57 -5.67 1.51 6.64
C LEU A 57 -4.30 1.19 7.25
N VAL A 58 -4.17 0.00 7.80
CA VAL A 58 -2.88 -0.52 8.32
C VAL A 58 -2.66 -1.89 7.70
N PHE A 59 -1.51 -2.07 7.04
CA PHE A 59 -1.12 -3.32 6.42
C PHE A 59 0.25 -3.77 6.92
N GLU A 60 0.39 -5.08 7.13
CA GLU A 60 1.68 -5.75 7.18
C GLU A 60 2.10 -6.07 5.74
N ALA A 61 3.27 -5.56 5.33
CA ALA A 61 3.89 -5.96 4.06
C ALA A 61 4.85 -7.13 4.33
N VAL A 62 4.53 -8.29 3.77
CA VAL A 62 5.32 -9.51 3.94
C VAL A 62 6.04 -9.80 2.62
N PRO A 63 7.39 -9.82 2.59
CA PRO A 63 8.14 -10.17 1.39
C PRO A 63 7.68 -11.51 0.83
N VAL A 64 7.54 -11.59 -0.48
CA VAL A 64 7.29 -12.84 -1.21
C VAL A 64 8.54 -13.19 -2.00
N ASN A 65 9.06 -14.39 -1.78
CA ASN A 65 10.18 -14.96 -2.54
C ASN A 65 9.72 -15.55 -3.87
#